data_AF-A0A0D7A5R4-F1
#
_entry.id   AF-A0A0D7A5R4-F1
#
_cell.length_a   1.000
_cell.length_b   1.000
_cell.length_c   1.000
_cell.angle_alpha   90.00
_cell.angle_beta   90.00
_cell.angle_gamma   90.00
#
_symmetry.space_group_name_H-M   'P 1'
#
loop_
_entity.id
_entity.type
_entity.pdbx_description
1 polymer ?
#
loop_
_entity_poly.entity_id
_entity_poly.type
_entity_poly.pdbx_seq_one_letter_code
_entity_poly.pdbx_strand_id
1 'polypeptide(L)' 'YAQDSPKTPVGLLQPSPGFSHHGSGCSQIPKLRVACSAGLNDQRTMWSFCEQCGAISMVEQD' A
#
# COMPACT_ATOMS: atom_id res chain seq x y z
N TYR A 1 -26.29 9.21 18.24
CA TYR A 1 -26.19 8.73 16.85
C TYR A 1 -24.75 8.29 16.61
N ALA A 2 -24.47 6.99 16.60
CA ALA A 2 -23.13 6.47 16.36
C ALA A 2 -22.87 6.47 14.85
N GLN A 3 -21.84 7.18 14.40
CA GLN A 3 -21.45 7.18 12.99
C GLN A 3 -20.91 5.79 12.63
N ASP A 4 -21.57 5.12 11.68
CA ASP A 4 -21.10 3.90 11.03
C ASP A 4 -19.77 4.26 10.33
N SER A 5 -18.65 3.91 10.98
CA SER A 5 -17.35 3.97 10.31
C SER A 5 -17.42 3.00 9.12
N PRO A 6 -16.98 3.39 7.91
CA PRO A 6 -16.96 2.47 6.78
C PRO A 6 -16.18 1.23 7.22
N LYS A 7 -16.82 0.06 7.16
CA LYS A 7 -16.20 -1.22 7.43
C LYS A 7 -15.16 -1.48 6.34
N THR A 8 -13.99 -0.86 6.43
CA THR A 8 -12.84 -1.26 5.61
C THR A 8 -12.60 -2.73 5.94
N PRO A 9 -12.66 -3.65 4.96
CA PRO A 9 -12.41 -5.06 5.22
C PRO A 9 -11.00 -5.18 5.81
N VAL A 10 -10.93 -5.38 7.13
CA VAL A 10 -9.68 -5.59 7.85
C VAL A 10 -9.28 -7.04 7.60
N GLY A 11 -8.77 -7.30 6.40
CA GLY A 11 -8.50 -8.64 5.93
C GLY A 11 -7.98 -8.58 4.52
N LEU A 12 -6.65 -8.49 4.41
CA LEU A 12 -5.88 -8.49 3.16
C LEU A 12 -6.25 -7.33 2.22
N LEU A 13 -5.63 -6.18 2.44
CA LEU A 13 -5.41 -5.20 1.37
C LEU A 13 -4.64 -5.91 0.25
N GLN A 14 -5.38 -6.46 -0.72
CA GLN A 14 -4.81 -7.03 -1.92
C GLN A 14 -4.28 -5.86 -2.74
N PRO A 15 -3.02 -5.92 -3.21
CA PRO A 15 -2.54 -4.94 -4.17
C PRO A 15 -3.47 -4.93 -5.38
N SER A 16 -3.80 -3.74 -5.89
CA SER A 16 -4.55 -3.56 -7.12
C SER A 16 -3.94 -4.41 -8.25
N PRO A 17 -4.71 -4.93 -9.23
CA PRO A 17 -4.20 -5.74 -10.33
C PRO A 17 -3.06 -5.07 -11.14
N GLY A 18 -2.97 -3.74 -11.11
CA GLY A 18 -1.90 -2.94 -11.73
C GLY A 18 -0.59 -2.88 -10.93
N PHE A 19 -0.52 -3.50 -9.75
CA PHE A 19 0.68 -3.55 -8.94
C PHE A 19 1.76 -4.40 -9.62
N SER A 20 2.60 -3.73 -10.41
CA SER A 20 3.73 -4.36 -11.09
C SER A 20 4.98 -4.13 -10.27
N HIS A 21 5.61 -5.23 -9.85
CA HIS A 21 6.95 -5.16 -9.27
C HIS A 21 7.96 -4.79 -10.38
N HIS A 22 8.50 -3.58 -10.31
CA HIS A 22 9.40 -3.05 -11.35
C HIS A 22 10.82 -3.67 -11.35
N GLY A 23 11.17 -4.51 -10.37
CA GLY A 23 12.46 -5.22 -10.34
C GLY A 23 12.41 -6.57 -11.05
N SER A 24 13.28 -6.79 -12.04
CA SER A 24 13.49 -8.12 -12.62
C SER A 24 14.42 -8.94 -11.71
N GLY A 25 13.95 -10.12 -11.25
CA GLY A 25 14.79 -11.09 -10.53
C GLY A 25 14.73 -11.06 -9.00
N CYS A 26 13.75 -10.41 -8.39
CA CYS A 26 13.55 -10.50 -6.93
C CYS A 26 12.79 -11.78 -6.56
N SER A 27 13.22 -12.46 -5.50
CA SER A 27 12.57 -13.69 -4.99
C SER A 27 11.56 -13.40 -3.86
N GLN A 28 11.59 -12.20 -3.30
CA GLN A 28 10.73 -11.78 -2.21
C GLN A 28 9.59 -10.88 -2.70
N ILE A 29 8.42 -11.05 -2.10
CA ILE A 29 7.27 -10.17 -2.32
C ILE A 29 7.57 -8.80 -1.69
N PRO A 30 7.30 -7.67 -2.40
CA PRO A 30 7.45 -6.33 -1.83
C PRO A 30 6.62 -6.15 -0.55
N LYS A 31 7.22 -5.52 0.46
CA LYS A 31 6.55 -5.21 1.72
C LYS A 31 5.69 -3.96 1.58
N LEU A 32 4.50 -3.98 2.15
CA LEU A 32 3.64 -2.80 2.26
C LEU A 32 4.06 -1.94 3.46
N ARG A 33 4.10 -0.62 3.25
CA ARG A 33 4.36 0.40 4.27
C ARG A 33 3.28 1.47 4.21
N VAL A 34 2.90 2.02 5.38
CA VAL A 34 1.91 3.10 5.50
C VAL A 34 2.58 4.30 6.17
N ALA A 35 2.28 5.51 5.69
CA ALA A 35 2.76 6.72 6.32
C ALA A 35 2.22 6.86 7.75
N CYS A 36 3.10 7.21 8.70
CA CYS A 36 2.73 7.37 10.11
C CYS A 36 1.78 8.55 10.34
N SER A 37 1.88 9.58 9.51
CA SER A 37 1.00 10.75 9.51
C SER A 37 0.16 10.78 8.24
N ALA A 38 -1.01 11.38 8.36
CA ALA A 38 -1.80 11.74 7.19
C ALA A 38 -1.05 12.82 6.38
N GLY A 39 -1.11 12.73 5.05
CA GLY A 39 -0.48 13.69 4.14
C GLY A 39 -1.26 14.99 4.02
N LEU A 40 -0.94 15.79 3.00
CA LEU A 40 -1.51 17.14 2.76
C LEU A 40 -3.04 17.20 2.66
N ASN A 41 -3.71 16.08 2.40
CA ASN A 41 -5.17 15.97 2.25
C ASN A 41 -5.81 15.10 3.34
N ASP A 42 -5.18 14.97 4.51
CA ASP A 42 -5.57 14.05 5.58
C ASP A 42 -5.65 12.57 5.16
N GLN A 43 -5.04 12.23 4.02
CA GLN A 43 -4.99 10.87 3.49
C GLN A 43 -3.67 10.20 3.82
N ARG A 44 -3.73 8.98 4.37
CA ARG A 44 -2.55 8.14 4.59
C ARG A 44 -2.17 7.46 3.28
N THR A 45 -0.95 7.67 2.82
CA THR A 45 -0.43 7.00 1.63
C THR A 45 0.12 5.62 1.97
N MET A 46 -0.16 4.65 1.11
CA MET A 46 0.46 3.32 1.16
C MET A 46 1.51 3.18 0.06
N TRP A 47 2.59 2.48 0.39
CA TRP A 47 3.73 2.29 -0.50
C TRP A 47 4.16 0.83 -0.48
N SER A 48 4.61 0.33 -1.62
CA SER A 48 5.38 -0.91 -1.68
C SER A 48 6.86 -0.62 -1.61
N PHE A 49 7.61 -1.54 -1.00
CA PHE A 49 9.06 -1.50 -0.94
C PHE A 49 9.64 -2.89 -1.11
N CYS A 50 10.52 -3.06 -2.10
CA CYS A 50 11.29 -4.28 -2.29
C CYS A 50 12.66 -4.15 -1.62
N GLU A 51 12.94 -5.00 -0.64
CA GLU A 51 14.22 -4.99 0.10
C GLU A 51 15.40 -5.51 -0.71
N GLN A 52 15.16 -6.21 -1.82
CA GLN A 52 16.22 -6.77 -2.66
C GLN A 52 16.74 -5.76 -3.69
N CYS A 53 15.83 -5.13 -4.44
CA CYS A 53 16.20 -4.21 -5.52
C CYS A 53 15.99 -2.72 -5.15
N GLY A 54 15.37 -2.43 -4.01
CA GLY A 54 15.08 -1.06 -3.59
C GLY A 54 13.91 -0.40 -4.34
N ALA A 55 13.16 -1.14 -5.16
CA ALA A 55 12.00 -0.59 -5.87
C ALA A 55 10.93 -0.08 -4.88
N ILE A 56 10.43 1.13 -5.14
CA ILE A 56 9.39 1.81 -4.35
C ILE A 56 8.27 2.24 -5.30
N SER A 57 7.01 2.00 -4.93
CA SER A 57 5.84 2.49 -5.68
C SER A 57 4.68 2.81 -4.74
N MET A 58 3.91 3.85 -5.06
CA MET A 58 2.69 4.17 -4.34
C MET A 58 1.61 3.14 -4.70
N VAL A 59 0.83 2.70 -3.71
CA VAL A 59 -0.34 1.84 -3.95
C VAL A 59 -1.55 2.77 -4.05
N GLU A 60 -2.15 2.85 -5.23
CA GLU A 60 -3.40 3.59 -5.43
C GLU A 60 -4.52 2.91 -4.63
N GLN A 61 -5.34 3.72 -3.95
CA GLN A 61 -6.60 3.28 -3.39
C GLN A 61 -7.69 3.53 -4.43
N ASP A 62 -8.42 2.48 -4.84
CA ASP A 62 -9.64 2.59 -5.66
C ASP A 62 -10.79 3.23 -4.86
#